data_AF-A0A9D6SFM8-F1
#
_entry.id   AF-A0A9D6SFM8-F1
#
_cell.length_a   1.000
_cell.length_b   1.000
_cell.length_c   1.000
_cell.angle_alpha   90.00
_cell.angle_beta   90.00
_cell.angle_gamma   90.00
#
_symmetry.space_group_name_H-M   'P 1'
#
loop_
_entity.id
_entity.type
_entity.pdbx_description
1 polymer ?
#
loop_
_entity_poly.entity_id
_entity_poly.type
_entity_poly.pdbx_seq_one_letter_code
_entity_poly.pdbx_strand_id
1 'polypeptide(L)'
;MAVSIGPEHGTVSPDHVKEAAKEAVQGVGFDTLIVCGFYFDPHVSEETKRYGKLTVLTARMNYDLTMGDELLKKTGAGNLFVLYGEPDIEVKKEKDGKLAVKISGVDVYDPTTGHVRRHSTDDIAAWFIDTAYNGESFFVRHAYFTGAGDPYEKLKRALRAEIDEGAWSALYSTMGRPFDAPKTGRIAVKVINHYGDEVLKVYLLR
;
A
#
# COMPACT_ATOMS: atom_id res chain seq x y z
N MET A 1 -13.76 10.12 18.60
CA MET A 1 -12.51 9.65 18.01
C MET A 1 -11.54 9.18 19.09
N ALA A 2 -10.99 7.98 18.95
CA ALA A 2 -9.90 7.43 19.75
C ALA A 2 -8.64 7.21 18.89
N VAL A 3 -7.47 7.19 19.54
CA VAL A 3 -6.19 6.90 18.89
C VAL A 3 -5.47 5.81 19.69
N SER A 4 -4.99 4.77 19.01
CA SER A 4 -4.14 3.73 19.58
C SER A 4 -2.78 3.77 18.89
N ILE A 5 -1.71 3.73 19.67
CA ILE A 5 -0.34 3.72 19.15
C ILE A 5 0.22 2.30 19.29
N GLY A 6 0.71 1.77 18.17
CA GLY A 6 1.35 0.48 18.06
C GLY A 6 2.71 0.42 18.75
N PRO A 7 3.34 -0.77 18.80
CA PRO A 7 4.66 -0.93 19.38
C PRO A 7 5.71 -0.09 18.64
N GLU A 8 6.67 0.46 19.39
CA GLU A 8 7.82 1.21 18.86
C GLU A 8 8.71 0.32 17.98
N HIS A 9 8.90 -0.94 18.40
CA HIS A 9 9.63 -1.95 17.65
C HIS A 9 8.71 -3.15 17.41
N GLY A 10 8.09 -3.21 16.23
CA GLY A 10 7.28 -4.35 15.84
C GLY A 10 6.14 -4.01 14.91
N THR A 11 5.30 -5.01 14.68
CA THR A 11 4.08 -4.91 13.85
C THR A 11 2.86 -4.77 14.74
N VAL A 12 1.94 -3.89 14.36
CA VAL A 12 0.58 -3.90 14.90
C VAL A 12 -0.10 -5.20 14.44
N SER A 13 -0.55 -6.01 15.40
CA SER A 13 -1.22 -7.29 15.14
C SER A 13 -2.75 -7.15 15.11
N PRO A 14 -3.49 -8.15 14.59
CA PRO A 14 -4.95 -8.17 14.69
C PRO A 14 -5.44 -8.10 16.14
N ASP A 15 -4.74 -8.76 17.07
CA ASP A 15 -5.10 -8.72 18.50
C ASP A 15 -4.93 -7.31 19.10
N HIS A 16 -3.90 -6.56 18.69
CA HIS A 16 -3.74 -5.16 19.09
C HIS A 16 -4.95 -4.34 18.64
N VAL A 17 -5.34 -4.46 17.38
CA VAL A 17 -6.51 -3.75 16.82
C VAL A 17 -7.78 -4.12 17.58
N LYS A 18 -7.93 -5.39 17.95
CA LYS A 18 -9.08 -5.89 18.70
C LYS A 18 -9.19 -5.33 20.10
N GLU A 19 -8.10 -5.32 20.85
CA GLU A 19 -8.11 -4.73 22.19
C GLU A 19 -8.32 -3.22 22.12
N ALA A 20 -7.68 -2.52 21.17
CA ALA A 20 -7.91 -1.10 20.95
C ALA A 20 -9.37 -0.79 20.56
N ALA A 21 -10.00 -1.62 19.73
CA ALA A 21 -11.40 -1.47 19.35
C ALA A 21 -12.34 -1.71 20.54
N LYS A 22 -12.07 -2.70 21.38
CA LYS A 22 -12.84 -2.94 22.61
C LYS A 22 -12.77 -1.73 23.54
N GLU A 23 -11.59 -1.16 23.75
CA GLU A 23 -11.42 0.04 24.56
C GLU A 23 -12.16 1.25 23.94
N ALA A 24 -12.07 1.41 22.62
CA ALA A 24 -12.71 2.52 21.91
C ALA A 24 -14.24 2.51 22.03
N VAL A 25 -14.87 1.34 22.22
CA VAL A 25 -16.33 1.24 22.39
C VAL A 25 -16.78 1.25 23.85
N GLN A 26 -15.86 1.22 24.82
CA GLN A 26 -16.22 1.31 26.24
C GLN A 26 -16.66 2.73 26.63
N GLY A 27 -17.65 2.83 27.53
CA GLY A 27 -18.15 4.10 28.06
C GLY A 27 -19.04 4.86 27.08
N VAL A 28 -18.71 6.14 26.81
CA VAL A 28 -19.47 7.00 25.88
C VAL A 28 -19.38 6.45 24.43
N GLY A 29 -18.36 5.63 24.15
CA GLY A 29 -18.13 4.99 22.86
C GLY A 29 -17.67 5.99 21.80
N PHE A 30 -16.61 5.64 21.09
CA PHE A 30 -16.17 6.38 19.92
C PHE A 30 -16.73 5.77 18.64
N ASP A 31 -16.96 6.61 17.64
CA ASP A 31 -17.38 6.24 16.29
C ASP A 31 -16.21 5.93 15.35
N THR A 32 -15.03 6.48 15.66
CA THR A 32 -13.79 6.32 14.90
C THR A 32 -12.61 6.00 15.82
N LEU A 33 -11.83 5.00 15.44
CA LEU A 33 -10.55 4.61 16.03
C LEU A 33 -9.44 4.72 14.97
N ILE A 34 -8.37 5.45 15.28
CA ILE A 34 -7.16 5.51 14.45
C ILE A 34 -6.07 4.67 15.13
N VAL A 35 -5.57 3.64 14.45
CA VAL A 35 -4.46 2.79 14.92
C VAL A 35 -3.20 3.19 14.19
N CYS A 36 -2.26 3.78 14.91
CA CYS A 36 -0.98 4.25 14.38
C CYS A 36 0.10 3.18 14.56
N GLY A 37 0.90 2.89 13.53
CA GLY A 37 1.98 1.91 13.62
C GLY A 37 3.05 2.11 12.56
N PHE A 38 4.29 1.69 12.81
CA PHE A 38 5.33 1.65 11.78
C PHE A 38 5.10 0.50 10.79
N TYR A 39 4.74 -0.66 11.31
CA TYR A 39 4.44 -1.85 10.53
C TYR A 39 3.10 -2.45 10.97
N PHE A 40 2.44 -3.15 10.06
CA PHE A 40 1.17 -3.83 10.30
C PHE A 40 1.25 -5.26 9.80
N ASP A 41 0.70 -6.19 10.56
CA ASP A 41 0.48 -7.57 10.11
C ASP A 41 -0.48 -7.58 8.90
N PRO A 42 -0.28 -8.46 7.89
CA PRO A 42 -1.16 -8.55 6.73
C PRO A 42 -2.65 -8.71 7.06
N HIS A 43 -2.98 -9.37 8.17
CA HIS A 43 -4.35 -9.65 8.58
C HIS A 43 -5.05 -8.48 9.26
N VAL A 44 -4.33 -7.40 9.59
CA VAL A 44 -4.94 -6.18 10.18
C VAL A 44 -6.01 -5.60 9.26
N SER A 45 -5.76 -5.60 7.95
CA SER A 45 -6.69 -5.06 6.94
C SER A 45 -8.08 -5.71 6.98
N GLU A 46 -8.15 -7.00 7.34
CA GLU A 46 -9.41 -7.73 7.50
C GLU A 46 -10.00 -7.56 8.90
N GLU A 47 -9.15 -7.39 9.91
CA GLU A 47 -9.59 -7.17 11.28
C GLU A 47 -10.30 -5.81 11.44
N THR A 48 -9.79 -4.74 10.82
CA THR A 48 -10.37 -3.38 10.90
C THR A 48 -11.81 -3.29 10.42
N LYS A 49 -12.24 -4.21 9.54
CA LYS A 49 -13.59 -4.27 8.96
C LYS A 49 -14.63 -4.92 9.87
N ARG A 50 -14.23 -5.49 11.02
CA ARG A 50 -15.10 -6.33 11.86
C ARG A 50 -15.96 -5.57 12.88
N TYR A 51 -15.77 -4.25 13.03
CA TYR A 51 -16.28 -3.50 14.18
C TYR A 51 -17.59 -2.72 13.95
N GLY A 52 -18.35 -3.05 12.90
CA GLY A 52 -19.72 -2.59 12.69
C GLY A 52 -19.86 -1.06 12.65
N LYS A 53 -20.27 -0.46 13.78
CA LYS A 53 -20.45 1.00 13.91
C LYS A 53 -19.16 1.78 14.15
N LEU A 54 -18.11 1.12 14.64
CA LEU A 54 -16.81 1.73 14.85
C LEU A 54 -16.01 1.66 13.54
N THR A 55 -15.65 2.83 12.99
CA THR A 55 -14.72 2.93 11.87
C THR A 55 -13.30 2.81 12.38
N VAL A 56 -12.54 1.82 11.90
CA VAL A 56 -11.12 1.64 12.27
C VAL A 56 -10.24 2.02 11.09
N LEU A 57 -9.38 3.01 11.30
CA LEU A 57 -8.42 3.52 10.32
C LEU A 57 -7.00 3.15 10.74
N THR A 58 -6.18 2.66 9.82
CA THR A 58 -4.75 2.43 10.06
C THR A 58 -3.94 3.61 9.55
N ALA A 59 -3.10 4.19 10.41
CA ALA A 59 -2.17 5.25 10.04
C ALA A 59 -0.74 4.72 10.13
N ARG A 60 -0.03 4.69 8.99
CA ARG A 60 1.39 4.33 9.02
C ARG A 60 2.22 5.54 9.43
N MET A 61 3.04 5.33 10.46
CA MET A 61 3.97 6.33 10.97
C MET A 61 5.25 6.30 10.14
N ASN A 62 5.78 7.47 9.80
CA ASN A 62 7.03 7.57 9.06
C ASN A 62 8.20 7.06 9.93
N TYR A 63 8.98 6.09 9.45
CA TYR A 63 10.09 5.48 10.19
C TYR A 63 11.15 6.49 10.66
N ASP A 64 11.28 7.65 9.99
CA ASP A 64 12.14 8.76 10.40
C ASP A 64 11.84 9.26 11.83
N LEU A 65 10.63 9.00 12.35
CA LEU A 65 10.25 9.26 13.74
C LEU A 65 11.10 8.47 14.74
N THR A 66 11.58 7.28 14.39
CA THR A 66 12.44 6.46 15.28
C THR A 66 13.87 7.00 15.36
N MET A 67 14.29 7.79 14.37
CA MET A 67 15.62 8.41 14.32
C MET A 67 15.69 9.74 15.10
N GLY A 68 14.59 10.15 15.75
CA GLY A 68 14.51 11.12 16.84
C GLY A 68 15.05 12.54 16.57
N ASP A 69 16.37 12.68 16.49
CA ASP A 69 17.09 13.96 16.61
C ASP A 69 17.93 14.36 15.39
N GLU A 70 18.34 13.44 14.52
CA GLU A 70 19.27 13.76 13.41
C GLU A 70 18.60 14.19 12.10
N LEU A 71 17.43 13.62 11.78
CA LEU A 71 16.72 13.86 10.51
C LEU A 71 15.58 14.87 10.65
N LEU A 72 14.78 14.78 11.73
CA LEU A 72 13.62 15.64 11.96
C LEU A 72 13.97 17.13 12.09
N LYS A 73 15.15 17.45 12.66
CA LYS A 73 15.64 18.84 12.78
C LYS A 73 16.04 19.47 11.44
N LYS A 74 16.31 18.67 10.40
CA LYS A 74 16.80 19.19 9.11
C LYS A 74 15.69 19.48 8.08
N THR A 75 14.50 18.93 8.25
CA THR A 75 13.45 19.07 7.23
C THR A 75 12.33 20.04 7.59
N GLY A 76 12.10 20.38 8.87
CA GLY A 76 11.11 21.39 9.31
C GLY A 76 9.64 21.13 8.91
N ALA A 77 9.42 20.12 8.06
CA ALA A 77 8.20 19.70 7.40
C ALA A 77 8.30 18.20 7.09
N GLY A 78 8.88 17.41 8.00
CA GLY A 78 8.85 15.95 7.88
C GLY A 78 7.38 15.51 7.96
N ASN A 79 6.84 14.93 6.90
CA ASN A 79 5.51 14.32 6.94
C ASN A 79 5.54 13.17 7.96
N LEU A 80 5.14 13.45 9.20
CA LEU A 80 5.14 12.50 10.32
C LEU A 80 4.14 11.35 10.08
N PHE A 81 3.10 11.65 9.29
CA PHE A 81 2.03 10.72 8.92
C PHE A 81 1.65 11.00 7.46
N VAL A 82 1.72 9.98 6.59
CA VAL A 82 1.09 10.05 5.27
C VAL A 82 0.06 8.92 5.19
N LEU A 83 -1.20 9.30 4.99
CA LEU A 83 -2.30 8.35 4.82
C LEU A 83 -2.40 8.03 3.32
N TYR A 84 -1.82 6.91 2.94
CA TYR A 84 -1.99 6.32 1.62
C TYR A 84 -3.23 5.42 1.62
N GLY A 85 -4.15 5.73 0.71
CA GLY A 85 -5.29 4.90 0.41
C GLY A 85 -4.88 3.60 -0.26
N GLU A 86 -5.85 2.68 -0.32
CA GLU A 86 -5.69 1.44 -1.05
C GLU A 86 -5.46 1.72 -2.55
N PRO A 87 -4.68 0.89 -3.25
CA PRO A 87 -4.61 0.99 -4.70
C PRO A 87 -6.01 0.82 -5.31
N ASP A 88 -6.22 1.47 -6.44
CA ASP A 88 -7.39 1.28 -7.28
C ASP A 88 -6.97 0.68 -8.63
N ILE A 89 -7.70 -0.34 -9.09
CA ILE A 89 -7.37 -1.06 -10.32
C ILE A 89 -8.60 -1.30 -11.19
N GLU A 90 -8.35 -1.36 -12.49
CA GLU A 90 -9.29 -1.86 -13.48
C GLU A 90 -8.81 -3.22 -13.98
N VAL A 91 -9.68 -4.24 -13.97
CA VAL A 91 -9.38 -5.56 -14.54
C VAL A 91 -10.07 -5.71 -15.89
N LYS A 92 -9.29 -5.96 -16.94
CA LYS A 92 -9.77 -6.17 -18.31
C LYS A 92 -9.66 -7.64 -18.70
N LYS A 93 -10.71 -8.15 -19.31
CA LYS A 93 -10.73 -9.47 -19.97
C LYS A 93 -10.31 -9.28 -21.42
N GLU A 94 -9.19 -9.89 -21.80
CA GLU A 94 -8.69 -9.91 -23.17
C GLU A 94 -9.44 -10.95 -24.02
N LYS A 95 -9.32 -10.84 -25.35
CA LYS A 95 -10.05 -11.70 -26.31
C LYS A 95 -9.75 -13.19 -26.17
N ASP A 96 -8.61 -13.54 -25.59
CA ASP A 96 -8.17 -14.92 -25.35
C ASP A 96 -8.61 -15.47 -23.98
N GLY A 97 -9.40 -14.71 -23.21
CA GLY A 97 -9.84 -15.08 -21.87
C GLY A 97 -8.84 -14.78 -20.75
N LYS A 98 -7.69 -14.19 -21.08
CA LYS A 98 -6.73 -13.71 -20.08
C LYS A 98 -7.18 -12.42 -19.44
N LEU A 99 -6.62 -12.13 -18.28
CA LEU A 99 -6.85 -10.93 -17.51
C LEU A 99 -5.65 -10.00 -17.59
N ALA A 100 -5.89 -8.71 -17.76
CA ALA A 100 -4.89 -7.67 -17.62
C ALA A 100 -5.37 -6.67 -16.57
N VAL A 101 -4.46 -6.17 -15.75
CA VAL A 101 -4.76 -5.24 -14.65
C VAL A 101 -4.17 -3.89 -14.99
N LYS A 102 -4.96 -2.83 -14.89
CA LYS A 102 -4.48 -1.45 -14.99
C LYS A 102 -4.54 -0.80 -13.60
N ILE A 103 -3.43 -0.23 -13.14
CA ILE A 103 -3.42 0.60 -11.93
C ILE A 103 -3.98 1.99 -12.26
N SER A 104 -4.99 2.43 -11.52
CA SER A 104 -5.58 3.76 -11.65
C SER A 104 -4.87 4.79 -10.77
N GLY A 105 -4.23 4.34 -9.69
CA GLY A 105 -3.49 5.18 -8.76
C GLY A 105 -3.70 4.75 -7.30
N VAL A 106 -3.24 5.60 -6.40
CA VAL A 106 -3.56 5.56 -4.97
C VAL A 106 -4.10 6.92 -4.55
N ASP A 107 -4.98 6.93 -3.56
CA ASP A 107 -5.40 8.17 -2.90
C ASP A 107 -4.31 8.58 -1.90
N VAL A 108 -3.90 9.84 -1.91
CA VAL A 108 -2.90 10.37 -0.98
C VAL A 108 -3.51 11.52 -0.20
N TYR A 109 -3.59 11.37 1.12
CA TYR A 109 -3.97 12.48 1.99
C TYR A 109 -2.75 13.35 2.28
N ASP A 110 -2.84 14.63 1.92
CA ASP A 110 -1.82 15.63 2.24
C ASP A 110 -2.17 16.33 3.55
N PRO A 111 -1.41 16.12 4.64
CA PRO A 111 -1.70 16.71 5.93
C PRO A 111 -1.46 18.22 5.98
N THR A 112 -0.66 18.76 5.04
CA THR A 112 -0.33 20.19 4.97
C THR A 112 -1.48 20.98 4.37
N THR A 113 -2.16 20.40 3.38
CA THR A 113 -3.29 21.06 2.69
C THR A 113 -4.66 20.57 3.17
N GLY A 114 -4.72 19.43 3.87
CA GLY A 114 -5.97 18.82 4.33
C GLY A 114 -6.80 18.18 3.22
N HIS A 115 -6.22 17.99 2.03
CA HIS A 115 -6.92 17.46 0.86
C HIS A 115 -6.46 16.05 0.51
N VAL A 116 -7.41 15.22 0.05
CA VAL A 116 -7.12 13.93 -0.58
C VAL A 116 -6.88 14.17 -2.07
N ARG A 117 -5.64 13.93 -2.52
CA ARG A 117 -5.30 13.85 -3.93
C ARG A 117 -5.68 12.46 -4.42
N ARG A 118 -6.73 12.37 -5.24
CA ARG A 118 -7.23 11.09 -5.73
C ARG A 118 -6.58 10.70 -7.05
N HIS A 119 -6.36 9.39 -7.22
CA HIS A 119 -6.06 8.75 -8.51
C HIS A 119 -4.86 9.34 -9.29
N SER A 120 -3.69 9.41 -8.66
CA SER A 120 -2.44 9.66 -9.39
C SER A 120 -1.58 8.40 -9.43
N THR A 121 -1.03 8.10 -10.60
CA THR A 121 0.05 7.10 -10.75
C THR A 121 1.43 7.72 -10.60
N ASP A 122 1.53 9.06 -10.53
CA ASP A 122 2.81 9.76 -10.44
C ASP A 122 3.47 9.57 -9.06
N ASP A 123 2.65 9.36 -8.03
CA ASP A 123 3.08 9.11 -6.65
C ASP A 123 3.44 7.64 -6.38
N ILE A 124 3.23 6.76 -7.37
CA ILE A 124 3.60 5.34 -7.31
C ILE A 124 4.99 5.21 -7.91
N ALA A 125 5.95 4.69 -7.13
CA ALA A 125 7.28 4.35 -7.62
C ALA A 125 7.29 2.98 -8.29
N ALA A 126 6.65 2.00 -7.65
CA ALA A 126 6.54 0.64 -8.14
C ALA A 126 5.19 0.03 -7.76
N TRP A 127 4.71 -0.88 -8.59
CA TRP A 127 3.55 -1.70 -8.26
C TRP A 127 3.74 -3.14 -8.72
N PHE A 128 3.22 -4.06 -7.93
CA PHE A 128 3.42 -5.50 -8.07
C PHE A 128 2.09 -6.22 -8.06
N ILE A 129 2.01 -7.30 -8.81
CA ILE A 129 0.82 -8.15 -8.86
C ILE A 129 1.23 -9.56 -8.44
N ASP A 130 0.51 -10.08 -7.45
CA ASP A 130 0.37 -11.50 -7.23
C ASP A 130 -0.87 -11.98 -8.01
N THR A 131 -0.63 -12.60 -9.16
CA THR A 131 -1.69 -13.08 -10.06
C THR A 131 -2.36 -14.37 -9.59
N ALA A 132 -1.91 -15.00 -8.50
CA ALA A 132 -2.44 -16.25 -7.97
C ALA A 132 -2.36 -16.28 -6.44
N TYR A 133 -2.87 -15.22 -5.81
CA TYR A 133 -2.77 -15.04 -4.37
C TYR A 133 -3.56 -16.12 -3.62
N ASN A 134 -2.89 -16.81 -2.71
CA ASN A 134 -3.47 -17.92 -1.94
C ASN A 134 -4.18 -17.46 -0.65
N GLY A 135 -3.89 -16.24 -0.18
CA GLY A 135 -4.40 -15.71 1.09
C GLY A 135 -3.38 -15.68 2.22
N GLU A 136 -2.17 -16.22 2.02
CA GLU A 136 -1.17 -16.37 3.09
C GLU A 136 0.06 -15.50 2.85
N SER A 137 0.58 -15.47 1.62
CA SER A 137 1.84 -14.80 1.30
C SER A 137 1.77 -14.13 -0.05
N PHE A 138 2.30 -12.92 -0.12
CA PHE A 138 2.36 -12.15 -1.36
C PHE A 138 3.61 -12.54 -2.15
N PHE A 139 3.43 -13.06 -3.36
CA PHE A 139 4.52 -13.33 -4.28
C PHE A 139 4.48 -12.36 -5.45
N VAL A 140 5.58 -11.63 -5.66
CA VAL A 140 5.74 -10.76 -6.84
C VAL A 140 5.81 -11.65 -8.08
N ARG A 141 4.70 -11.74 -8.82
CA ARG A 141 4.65 -12.44 -10.10
C ARG A 141 4.86 -11.47 -11.25
N HIS A 142 4.23 -10.30 -11.17
CA HIS A 142 4.49 -9.19 -12.07
C HIS A 142 5.00 -7.96 -11.30
N ALA A 143 5.87 -7.19 -11.94
CA ALA A 143 6.47 -5.98 -11.40
C ALA A 143 6.46 -4.89 -12.45
N TYR A 144 6.13 -3.69 -12.02
CA TYR A 144 6.01 -2.51 -12.87
C TYR A 144 6.43 -1.26 -12.10
N PHE A 145 6.83 -0.24 -12.83
CA PHE A 145 7.26 1.05 -12.32
C PHE A 145 6.44 2.17 -12.95
N THR A 146 6.24 3.21 -12.17
CA THR A 146 5.52 4.43 -12.56
C THR A 146 6.23 5.64 -11.92
N GLY A 147 5.86 6.86 -12.33
CA GLY A 147 6.43 8.08 -11.78
C GLY A 147 7.39 8.82 -12.72
N ALA A 148 7.41 10.13 -12.55
CA ALA A 148 8.23 11.04 -13.35
C ALA A 148 9.70 11.04 -12.87
N GLY A 149 10.65 11.01 -13.80
CA GLY A 149 12.06 11.30 -13.53
C GLY A 149 13.05 10.14 -13.57
N ASP A 150 12.66 8.98 -14.09
CA ASP A 150 13.53 7.80 -14.23
C ASP A 150 14.31 7.45 -12.94
N PRO A 151 13.61 7.28 -11.80
CA PRO A 151 14.24 7.10 -10.48
C PRO A 151 15.18 5.87 -10.40
N TYR A 152 15.08 4.97 -11.38
CA TYR A 152 15.81 3.72 -11.43
C TYR A 152 16.95 3.69 -12.44
N GLU A 153 17.44 4.85 -12.91
CA GLU A 153 18.75 4.94 -13.61
C GLU A 153 19.87 4.23 -12.81
N LYS A 154 19.84 4.30 -11.48
CA LYS A 154 20.77 3.57 -10.60
C LYS A 154 20.57 2.05 -10.65
N LEU A 155 19.33 1.58 -10.74
CA LEU A 155 19.00 0.15 -10.85
C LEU A 155 19.32 -0.38 -12.25
N LYS A 156 19.00 0.37 -13.32
CA LYS A 156 19.47 0.10 -14.69
C LYS A 156 21.00 0.02 -14.73
N ARG A 157 21.70 0.93 -14.06
CA ARG A 157 23.17 0.91 -13.92
C ARG A 157 23.69 -0.27 -13.12
N ALA A 158 23.00 -0.71 -12.07
CA ALA A 158 23.39 -1.86 -11.27
C ALA A 158 23.14 -3.19 -12.02
N LEU A 159 22.09 -3.24 -12.84
CA LEU A 159 21.69 -4.42 -13.63
C LEU A 159 22.29 -4.44 -15.05
N ARG A 160 23.23 -3.53 -15.34
CA ARG A 160 23.80 -3.20 -16.67
C ARG A 160 24.35 -4.37 -17.50
N ALA A 161 24.47 -5.57 -16.95
CA ALA A 161 25.03 -6.72 -17.64
C ALA A 161 23.99 -7.64 -18.30
N GLU A 162 22.70 -7.58 -17.93
CA GLU A 162 21.75 -8.67 -18.30
C GLU A 162 20.37 -8.23 -18.82
N ILE A 163 20.06 -6.94 -18.92
CA ILE A 163 18.68 -6.50 -19.21
C ILE A 163 18.55 -5.81 -20.57
N ASP A 164 17.69 -6.40 -21.42
CA ASP A 164 17.21 -5.86 -22.69
C ASP A 164 16.42 -4.55 -22.49
N GLU A 165 16.71 -3.52 -23.28
CA GLU A 165 16.06 -2.20 -23.13
C GLU A 165 14.55 -2.23 -23.43
N GLY A 166 14.11 -3.15 -24.29
CA GLY A 166 12.69 -3.39 -24.56
C GLY A 166 12.00 -4.03 -23.35
N ALA A 167 12.65 -5.02 -22.72
CA ALA A 167 12.19 -5.63 -21.48
C ALA A 167 12.11 -4.61 -20.34
N TRP A 168 13.07 -3.69 -20.23
CA TRP A 168 13.06 -2.60 -19.25
C TRP A 168 11.90 -1.63 -19.50
N SER A 169 11.71 -1.21 -20.76
CA SER A 169 10.62 -0.31 -21.15
C SER A 169 9.24 -0.92 -20.88
N ALA A 170 9.10 -2.24 -21.00
CA ALA A 170 7.86 -2.94 -20.68
C ALA A 170 7.52 -2.96 -19.17
N LEU A 171 8.49 -2.68 -18.29
CA LEU A 171 8.25 -2.55 -16.85
C LEU A 171 7.69 -1.16 -16.50
N TYR A 172 7.96 -0.12 -17.29
CA TYR A 172 7.41 1.22 -17.08
C TYR A 172 6.00 1.32 -17.66
N SER A 173 5.03 0.78 -16.93
CA SER A 173 3.66 0.67 -17.40
C SER A 173 2.67 0.76 -16.25
N THR A 174 1.55 1.44 -16.50
CA THR A 174 0.35 1.37 -15.65
C THR A 174 -0.55 0.20 -16.04
N MET A 175 -0.26 -0.49 -17.16
CA MET A 175 -0.98 -1.64 -17.66
C MET A 175 -0.14 -2.91 -17.51
N GLY A 176 -0.67 -3.87 -16.77
CA GLY A 176 -0.06 -5.17 -16.56
C GLY A 176 -0.17 -6.06 -17.79
N ARG A 177 0.76 -7.02 -17.89
CA ARG A 177 0.76 -8.06 -18.93
C ARG A 177 -0.40 -9.02 -18.69
N PRO A 178 -1.04 -9.54 -19.76
CA PRO A 178 -2.12 -10.52 -19.62
C PRO A 178 -1.65 -11.79 -18.89
N PHE A 179 -2.49 -12.33 -18.02
CA PHE A 179 -2.27 -13.58 -17.26
C PHE A 179 -3.55 -14.41 -17.20
N ASP A 180 -3.41 -15.71 -16.97
CA ASP A 180 -4.55 -16.62 -16.83
C ASP A 180 -5.33 -16.32 -15.54
N ALA A 181 -6.65 -16.42 -15.59
CA ALA A 181 -7.48 -16.22 -14.41
C ALA A 181 -7.10 -17.20 -13.29
N PRO A 182 -6.79 -16.72 -12.07
CA PRO A 182 -6.35 -17.61 -11.00
C PRO A 182 -7.47 -18.53 -10.53
N LYS A 183 -7.12 -19.79 -10.25
CA LYS A 183 -8.04 -20.78 -9.66
C LYS A 183 -8.61 -20.33 -8.31
N THR A 184 -7.87 -19.50 -7.58
CA THR A 184 -8.31 -18.94 -6.29
C THR A 184 -9.33 -17.82 -6.44
N GLY A 185 -9.57 -17.32 -7.67
CA GLY A 185 -10.39 -16.14 -7.94
C GLY A 185 -9.85 -14.85 -7.34
N ARG A 186 -8.60 -14.84 -6.89
CA ARG A 186 -8.00 -13.74 -6.12
C ARG A 186 -6.67 -13.31 -6.72
N ILE A 187 -6.46 -12.01 -6.76
CA ILE A 187 -5.15 -11.38 -6.97
C ILE A 187 -4.86 -10.45 -5.81
N ALA A 188 -3.59 -10.17 -5.57
CA ALA A 188 -3.19 -9.09 -4.69
C ALA A 188 -2.36 -8.08 -5.49
N VAL A 189 -2.58 -6.80 -5.23
CA VAL A 189 -1.79 -5.71 -5.81
C VAL A 189 -1.13 -4.96 -4.68
N LYS A 190 0.19 -4.81 -4.79
CA LYS A 190 1.00 -4.02 -3.87
C LYS A 190 1.53 -2.80 -4.60
N VAL A 191 1.44 -1.64 -3.98
CA VAL A 191 2.00 -0.37 -4.45
C VAL A 191 3.06 0.09 -3.47
N ILE A 192 4.18 0.61 -3.99
CA ILE A 192 5.23 1.29 -3.24
C ILE A 192 5.35 2.72 -3.76
N ASN A 193 5.36 3.69 -2.87
CA ASN A 193 5.56 5.10 -3.22
C ASN A 193 7.06 5.47 -3.30
N HIS A 194 7.38 6.73 -3.63
CA HIS A 194 8.76 7.23 -3.69
C HIS A 194 9.46 7.33 -2.32
N TYR A 195 8.70 7.22 -1.22
CA TYR A 195 9.21 7.26 0.14
C TYR A 195 9.46 5.87 0.74
N GLY A 196 9.10 4.79 0.02
CA GLY A 196 9.21 3.40 0.46
C GLY A 196 8.01 2.87 1.23
N ASP A 197 6.90 3.61 1.34
CA ASP A 197 5.67 3.10 1.94
C ASP A 197 4.97 2.12 1.01
N GLU A 198 4.58 0.96 1.56
CA GLU A 198 3.87 -0.08 0.82
C GLU A 198 2.40 -0.21 1.22
N VAL A 199 1.50 -0.25 0.24
CA VAL A 199 0.08 -0.59 0.45
C VAL A 199 -0.26 -1.82 -0.37
N LEU A 200 -0.95 -2.79 0.25
CA LEU A 200 -1.39 -4.02 -0.41
C LEU A 200 -2.90 -4.14 -0.31
N LYS A 201 -3.54 -4.51 -1.42
CA LYS A 201 -4.97 -4.85 -1.48
C LYS A 201 -5.20 -6.13 -2.24
N VAL A 202 -6.11 -6.94 -1.70
CA VAL A 202 -6.59 -8.17 -2.34
C VAL A 202 -7.87 -7.88 -3.11
N TYR A 203 -7.95 -8.39 -4.34
CA TYR A 203 -9.09 -8.24 -5.23
C TYR A 203 -9.70 -9.61 -5.55
N LEU A 204 -11.02 -9.67 -5.44
CA LEU A 204 -11.82 -10.81 -5.89
C LEU A 204 -12.21 -10.59 -7.35
N LEU A 205 -11.76 -11.50 -8.21
CA LEU A 205 -12.07 -11.51 -9.62
C LEU A 205 -13.39 -12.28 -9.82
N ARG A 206 -14.46 -11.56 -10.16
CA ARG A 206 -15.77 -12.14 -10.49
C ARG A 206 -15.98 -12.27 -12.00
#